data_AF-A0AA36EZQ6-F1
#
_entry.id   AF-A0AA36EZQ6-F1
#
_cell.length_a   1.000
_cell.length_b   1.000
_cell.length_c   1.000
_cell.angle_alpha   90.00
_cell.angle_beta   90.00
_cell.angle_gamma   90.00
#
_symmetry.space_group_name_H-M   'P 1'
#
loop_
_entity.id
_entity.type
_entity.pdbx_description
1 polymer ?
#
loop_
_entity_poly.entity_id
_entity_poly.type
_entity_poly.pdbx_seq_one_letter_code
_entity_poly.pdbx_strand_id
1 'polypeptide(L)'
;MRPLTFFMNKYYEGLKTIYLIDNILTSESLQRFIKYLPVCTSLTEICLDYNDMSYTDCKYLSSCLSDNITLTSLSLSYCNLPKETGIYLDERNSQTHSLYVNGNNLQGDGIMELVRTCAKQAEYDFAEKMSLSKEVTVKPTTPKASPTKKDKQKKKKAKKKKPTPLPKAGPWVVKLHAADNGFQLQNPGGGANVIDCMQHIRKLIVFSEYLRELNLYGNHIGNLGSQMLLESLQARQKGSCLLNTEIFSIYHSLFLEIIF
;
A
#
# COMPACT_ATOMS: atom_id res chain seq x y z
N MET A 1 -23.73 7.49 -21.20
CA MET A 1 -22.85 7.99 -20.12
C MET A 1 -23.31 9.36 -19.57
N ARG A 2 -23.37 10.44 -20.37
CA ARG A 2 -23.69 11.81 -19.87
C ARG A 2 -24.99 11.99 -19.04
N PRO A 3 -26.13 11.36 -19.36
CA PRO A 3 -27.37 11.57 -18.60
C PRO A 3 -27.31 11.02 -17.17
N LEU A 4 -26.56 9.93 -16.98
CA LEU A 4 -26.47 9.20 -15.72
C LEU A 4 -25.47 9.84 -14.76
N THR A 5 -24.32 10.29 -15.27
CA THR A 5 -23.37 11.14 -14.54
C THR A 5 -24.04 12.44 -14.09
N PHE A 6 -24.87 13.04 -14.95
CA PHE A 6 -25.63 14.24 -14.60
C PHE A 6 -26.66 13.97 -13.50
N PHE A 7 -27.40 12.85 -13.57
CA PHE A 7 -28.34 12.47 -12.51
C PHE A 7 -27.62 12.21 -11.18
N MET A 8 -26.54 11.42 -11.19
CA MET A 8 -25.82 11.09 -9.96
C MET A 8 -25.18 12.34 -9.33
N ASN A 9 -24.52 13.19 -10.12
CA ASN A 9 -23.97 14.45 -9.59
C ASN A 9 -25.08 15.39 -9.11
N LYS A 10 -26.18 15.54 -9.85
CA LYS A 10 -27.26 16.47 -9.46
C LYS A 10 -27.99 16.07 -8.17
N TYR A 11 -28.19 14.77 -7.90
CA TYR A 11 -28.96 14.30 -6.75
C TYR A 11 -28.11 13.85 -5.56
N TYR A 12 -26.84 13.52 -5.79
CA TYR A 12 -25.92 13.05 -4.76
C TYR A 12 -24.68 13.96 -4.63
N GLU A 13 -24.76 15.20 -5.12
CA GLU A 13 -23.78 16.25 -4.87
C GLU A 13 -23.63 16.43 -3.35
N GLY A 14 -22.48 16.00 -2.81
CA GLY A 14 -22.17 16.09 -1.40
C GLY A 14 -22.27 14.78 -0.61
N LEU A 15 -22.64 13.66 -1.23
CA LEU A 15 -22.57 12.36 -0.57
C LEU A 15 -21.11 11.93 -0.38
N LYS A 16 -20.62 12.04 0.86
CA LYS A 16 -19.21 11.77 1.20
C LYS A 16 -18.93 10.34 1.60
N THR A 17 -19.91 9.68 2.21
CA THR A 17 -19.70 8.37 2.84
C THR A 17 -20.90 7.46 2.62
N ILE A 18 -20.63 6.19 2.35
CA ILE A 18 -21.64 5.13 2.20
C ILE A 18 -21.24 3.94 3.09
N TYR A 19 -22.15 3.53 3.97
CA TYR A 19 -22.04 2.29 4.75
C TYR A 19 -23.13 1.33 4.30
N LEU A 20 -22.75 0.20 3.71
CA LEU A 20 -23.63 -0.90 3.34
C LEU A 20 -23.14 -2.17 4.04
N ILE A 21 -23.15 -2.16 5.37
CA ILE A 21 -22.62 -3.23 6.21
C ILE A 21 -23.68 -4.32 6.39
N ASP A 22 -23.32 -5.59 6.21
CA ASP A 22 -24.22 -6.74 6.45
C ASP A 22 -25.58 -6.59 5.74
N ASN A 23 -25.54 -6.22 4.45
CA ASN A 23 -26.73 -5.92 3.65
C ASN A 23 -27.11 -7.07 2.71
N ILE A 24 -26.45 -8.23 2.80
CA ILE A 24 -26.65 -9.40 1.94
C ILE A 24 -26.68 -8.96 0.45
N LEU A 25 -25.72 -8.10 0.07
CA LEU A 25 -25.65 -7.61 -1.30
C LEU A 25 -25.35 -8.77 -2.25
N THR A 26 -26.31 -9.12 -3.09
CA THR A 26 -26.05 -10.06 -4.20
C THR A 26 -25.00 -9.48 -5.12
N SER A 27 -24.21 -10.33 -5.79
CA SER A 27 -23.21 -9.90 -6.78
C SER A 27 -23.80 -8.92 -7.81
N GLU A 28 -25.03 -9.14 -8.28
CA GLU A 28 -25.69 -8.22 -9.20
C GLU A 28 -25.97 -6.83 -8.56
N SER A 29 -26.47 -6.80 -7.33
CA SER A 29 -26.75 -5.54 -6.63
C SER A 29 -25.46 -4.77 -6.32
N LEU A 30 -24.40 -5.48 -5.93
CA LEU A 30 -23.08 -4.91 -5.67
C LEU A 30 -22.46 -4.35 -6.95
N GLN A 31 -22.47 -5.09 -8.05
CA GLN A 31 -21.96 -4.59 -9.34
C GLN A 31 -22.77 -3.40 -9.84
N ARG A 32 -24.10 -3.40 -9.65
CA ARG A 32 -24.94 -2.24 -9.95
C ARG A 32 -24.55 -1.03 -9.14
N PHE A 33 -24.10 -1.17 -7.90
CA PHE A 33 -23.56 -0.06 -7.11
C PHE A 33 -22.17 0.36 -7.60
N ILE A 34 -21.25 -0.59 -7.74
CA ILE A 34 -19.84 -0.37 -8.12
C ILE A 34 -19.69 0.38 -9.44
N LYS A 35 -20.54 0.10 -10.44
CA LYS A 35 -20.46 0.74 -11.77
C LYS A 35 -20.62 2.26 -11.73
N TYR A 36 -21.12 2.82 -10.63
CA TYR A 36 -21.29 4.26 -10.46
C TYR A 36 -20.09 4.94 -9.78
N LEU A 37 -19.17 4.18 -9.17
CA LEU A 37 -18.00 4.75 -8.51
C LEU A 37 -17.16 5.66 -9.43
N PRO A 38 -16.93 5.35 -10.71
CA PRO A 38 -16.15 6.22 -11.59
C PRO A 38 -16.75 7.62 -11.81
N VAL A 39 -18.07 7.77 -11.63
CA VAL A 39 -18.77 9.04 -11.85
C VAL A 39 -19.07 9.80 -10.55
N CYS A 40 -18.80 9.20 -9.39
CA CYS A 40 -18.94 9.86 -8.09
C CYS A 40 -17.85 10.92 -7.91
N THR A 41 -18.25 12.17 -7.69
CA THR A 41 -17.33 13.33 -7.58
C THR A 41 -17.14 13.85 -6.15
N SER A 42 -17.93 13.35 -5.18
CA SER A 42 -17.87 13.78 -3.78
C SER A 42 -17.69 12.65 -2.77
N LEU A 43 -17.78 11.39 -3.22
CA LEU A 43 -17.69 10.21 -2.37
C LEU A 43 -16.22 9.94 -2.00
N THR A 44 -15.93 9.97 -0.70
CA THR A 44 -14.61 9.81 -0.11
C THR A 44 -14.45 8.50 0.67
N GLU A 45 -15.56 7.90 1.13
CA GLU A 45 -15.51 6.69 1.95
C GLU A 45 -16.62 5.69 1.60
N ILE A 46 -16.24 4.42 1.52
CA ILE A 46 -17.14 3.29 1.30
C ILE A 46 -16.81 2.18 2.29
N CYS A 47 -17.83 1.65 2.95
CA CYS A 47 -17.74 0.46 3.78
C CYS A 47 -18.75 -0.57 3.30
N LEU A 48 -18.25 -1.73 2.88
CA LEU A 48 -19.03 -2.87 2.37
C LEU A 48 -18.83 -4.11 3.25
N ASP A 49 -18.45 -3.92 4.51
CA ASP A 49 -18.12 -5.00 5.42
C ASP A 49 -19.27 -6.01 5.54
N TYR A 50 -18.94 -7.28 5.76
CA TYR A 50 -19.91 -8.37 5.87
C TYR A 50 -20.80 -8.55 4.63
N ASN A 51 -20.28 -8.24 3.44
CA ASN A 51 -20.90 -8.66 2.18
C ASN A 51 -19.96 -9.59 1.44
N ASP A 52 -20.44 -10.81 1.17
CA ASP A 52 -19.69 -11.78 0.39
C ASP A 52 -19.38 -11.24 -1.00
N MET A 53 -18.10 -11.21 -1.34
CA MET A 53 -17.62 -10.79 -2.65
C MET A 53 -17.01 -11.97 -3.38
N SER A 54 -17.55 -12.26 -4.56
CA SER A 54 -16.90 -13.21 -5.45
C SER A 54 -15.60 -12.62 -6.01
N TYR A 55 -14.74 -13.49 -6.54
CA TYR A 55 -13.57 -13.08 -7.32
C TYR A 55 -13.95 -12.12 -8.46
N THR A 56 -15.10 -12.34 -9.12
CA THR A 56 -15.58 -11.46 -10.19
C THR A 56 -15.98 -10.08 -9.69
N ASP A 57 -16.57 -9.99 -8.50
CA ASP A 57 -16.93 -8.71 -7.88
C ASP A 57 -15.68 -7.92 -7.49
N CYS A 58 -14.67 -8.59 -6.94
CA CYS A 58 -13.39 -7.98 -6.56
C CYS A 58 -12.66 -7.35 -7.76
N LYS A 59 -12.58 -8.11 -8.87
CA LYS A 59 -11.98 -7.62 -10.10
C LYS A 59 -12.77 -6.44 -10.68
N TYR A 60 -14.10 -6.51 -10.66
CA TYR A 60 -14.94 -5.42 -11.16
C TYR A 60 -14.80 -4.16 -10.30
N LEU A 61 -14.80 -4.32 -8.97
CA LEU A 61 -14.56 -3.24 -8.01
C LEU A 61 -13.26 -2.50 -8.33
N SER A 62 -12.15 -3.23 -8.44
CA SER A 62 -10.84 -2.64 -8.77
C SER A 62 -10.88 -1.83 -10.06
N SER A 63 -11.45 -2.40 -11.13
CA SER A 63 -11.54 -1.70 -12.43
C SER A 63 -12.36 -0.41 -12.38
N CYS A 64 -13.35 -0.32 -11.50
CA CYS A 64 -14.13 0.91 -11.31
C CYS A 64 -13.40 1.89 -10.37
N LEU A 65 -12.66 1.37 -9.39
CA LEU A 65 -11.86 2.17 -8.49
C LEU A 65 -10.63 2.80 -9.15
N SER A 66 -10.05 2.19 -10.20
CA SER A 66 -8.92 2.80 -10.93
C SER A 66 -9.30 4.15 -11.55
N ASP A 67 -10.55 4.31 -11.98
CA ASP A 67 -11.06 5.54 -12.59
C ASP A 67 -11.60 6.54 -11.55
N ASN A 68 -11.86 6.11 -10.31
CA ASN A 68 -12.34 7.00 -9.26
C ASN A 68 -11.17 7.78 -8.62
N ILE A 69 -11.28 9.11 -8.62
CA ILE A 69 -10.23 10.02 -8.12
C ILE A 69 -10.55 10.64 -6.75
N THR A 70 -11.68 10.30 -6.13
CA THR A 70 -12.18 10.97 -4.91
C THR A 70 -12.17 10.08 -3.69
N LEU A 71 -12.25 8.76 -3.88
CA LEU A 71 -12.31 7.80 -2.80
C LEU A 71 -10.97 7.77 -2.07
N THR A 72 -11.01 8.02 -0.76
CA THR A 72 -9.85 8.05 0.12
C THR A 72 -9.83 6.88 1.12
N SER A 73 -10.98 6.26 1.37
CA SER A 73 -11.16 5.16 2.33
C SER A 73 -12.06 4.05 1.77
N LEU A 74 -11.63 2.81 1.88
CA LEU A 74 -12.39 1.62 1.48
C LEU A 74 -12.29 0.54 2.56
N SER A 75 -13.44 0.05 3.02
CA SER A 75 -13.54 -1.10 3.92
C SER A 75 -14.28 -2.27 3.24
N LEU A 76 -13.62 -3.42 3.24
CA LEU A 76 -14.07 -4.72 2.73
C LEU A 76 -13.78 -5.81 3.76
N SER A 77 -14.00 -5.51 5.05
CA SER A 77 -13.72 -6.46 6.14
C SER A 77 -14.78 -7.55 6.17
N TYR A 78 -14.37 -8.80 6.40
CA TYR A 78 -15.25 -9.97 6.45
C TYR A 78 -16.10 -10.14 5.17
N CYS A 79 -15.48 -9.94 4.01
CA CYS A 79 -16.12 -10.05 2.68
C CYS A 79 -15.76 -11.36 1.95
N ASN A 80 -15.16 -12.33 2.65
CA ASN A 80 -14.69 -13.60 2.09
C ASN A 80 -13.72 -13.43 0.89
N LEU A 81 -12.87 -12.38 0.93
CA LEU A 81 -11.94 -12.08 -0.16
C LEU A 81 -10.86 -13.17 -0.29
N PRO A 82 -10.70 -13.81 -1.47
CA PRO A 82 -9.61 -14.76 -1.71
C PRO A 82 -8.29 -14.02 -2.00
N LYS A 83 -7.15 -14.71 -1.85
CA LYS A 83 -5.80 -14.15 -2.02
C LYS A 83 -5.56 -13.42 -3.35
N GLU A 84 -6.19 -13.87 -4.42
CA GLU A 84 -6.10 -13.26 -5.75
C GLU A 84 -6.64 -11.83 -5.75
N THR A 85 -7.49 -11.46 -4.80
CA THR A 85 -8.01 -10.08 -4.64
C THR A 85 -6.88 -9.07 -4.42
N GLY A 86 -5.75 -9.50 -3.85
CA GLY A 86 -4.64 -8.61 -3.56
C GLY A 86 -4.07 -7.90 -4.79
N ILE A 87 -4.01 -8.58 -5.95
CA ILE A 87 -3.51 -7.97 -7.19
C ILE A 87 -4.46 -6.89 -7.71
N TYR A 88 -5.78 -7.14 -7.63
CA TYR A 88 -6.78 -6.19 -8.10
C TYR A 88 -6.82 -4.95 -7.22
N LEU A 89 -6.75 -5.14 -5.92
CA LEU A 89 -6.71 -4.02 -5.00
C LEU A 89 -5.33 -3.32 -4.99
N ASP A 90 -4.26 -3.86 -5.59
CA ASP A 90 -3.03 -3.07 -5.83
C ASP A 90 -3.19 -2.14 -7.06
N GLU A 91 -4.03 -2.53 -8.03
CA GLU A 91 -4.31 -1.77 -9.27
C GLU A 91 -5.30 -0.60 -9.11
N ARG A 92 -5.87 -0.43 -7.91
CA ARG A 92 -6.80 0.67 -7.61
C ARG A 92 -6.13 2.05 -7.69
N ASN A 93 -6.95 3.10 -7.77
CA ASN A 93 -6.44 4.47 -7.85
C ASN A 93 -5.56 4.85 -6.65
N SER A 94 -4.54 5.66 -6.94
CA SER A 94 -3.59 6.20 -5.98
C SER A 94 -4.16 7.13 -4.89
N GLN A 95 -5.43 7.54 -4.97
CA GLN A 95 -6.02 8.43 -3.97
C GLN A 95 -6.52 7.72 -2.72
N THR A 96 -6.86 6.43 -2.80
CA THR A 96 -7.35 5.75 -1.63
C THR A 96 -6.23 5.21 -0.77
N HIS A 97 -5.96 5.93 0.31
CA HIS A 97 -4.87 5.67 1.24
C HIS A 97 -5.27 4.87 2.48
N SER A 98 -6.57 4.68 2.73
CA SER A 98 -7.08 3.89 3.86
C SER A 98 -7.80 2.65 3.35
N LEU A 99 -7.25 1.48 3.68
CA LEU A 99 -7.78 0.18 3.26
C LEU A 99 -7.95 -0.74 4.47
N TYR A 100 -9.17 -1.23 4.64
CA TYR A 100 -9.53 -2.20 5.68
C TYR A 100 -10.03 -3.47 5.02
N VAL A 101 -9.34 -4.58 5.28
CA VAL A 101 -9.59 -5.91 4.70
C VAL A 101 -9.51 -6.98 5.79
N ASN A 102 -9.87 -6.64 7.03
CA ASN A 102 -9.79 -7.57 8.17
C ASN A 102 -10.68 -8.80 7.95
N GLY A 103 -10.29 -9.96 8.50
CA GLY A 103 -11.14 -11.15 8.52
C GLY A 103 -11.45 -11.74 7.15
N ASN A 104 -10.49 -11.68 6.22
CA ASN A 104 -10.61 -12.26 4.88
C ASN A 104 -9.63 -13.44 4.71
N ASN A 105 -9.55 -14.01 3.50
CA ASN A 105 -8.62 -15.10 3.18
C ASN A 105 -7.54 -14.65 2.19
N LEU A 106 -6.98 -13.45 2.41
CA LEU A 106 -5.97 -12.88 1.51
C LEU A 106 -4.62 -13.61 1.60
N GLN A 107 -4.34 -14.26 2.74
CA GLN A 107 -3.07 -14.92 3.04
C GLN A 107 -1.87 -13.96 2.93
N GLY A 108 -0.66 -14.48 3.11
CA GLY A 108 0.56 -13.69 2.87
C GLY A 108 0.69 -13.23 1.41
N ASP A 109 0.24 -14.05 0.45
CA ASP A 109 0.27 -13.76 -0.99
C ASP A 109 -0.52 -12.49 -1.33
N GLY A 110 -1.79 -12.44 -0.93
CA GLY A 110 -2.68 -11.32 -1.25
C GLY A 110 -2.27 -10.03 -0.56
N ILE A 111 -1.85 -10.09 0.71
CA ILE A 111 -1.32 -8.90 1.40
C ILE A 111 -0.02 -8.42 0.76
N MET A 112 0.87 -9.33 0.34
CA MET A 112 2.09 -8.95 -0.37
C MET A 112 1.76 -8.20 -1.67
N GLU A 113 0.82 -8.72 -2.48
CA GLU A 113 0.38 -8.05 -3.70
C GLU A 113 -0.18 -6.66 -3.38
N LEU A 114 -1.07 -6.53 -2.39
CA LEU A 114 -1.66 -5.27 -1.95
C LEU A 114 -0.65 -4.16 -1.63
N VAL A 115 0.52 -4.53 -1.09
CA VAL A 115 1.54 -3.56 -0.67
C VAL A 115 2.72 -3.49 -1.63
N ARG A 116 2.75 -4.32 -2.68
CA ARG A 116 3.91 -4.49 -3.54
C ARG A 116 4.27 -3.20 -4.25
N THR A 117 3.29 -2.56 -4.91
CA THR A 117 3.55 -1.36 -5.70
C THR A 117 3.88 -0.18 -4.81
N CYS A 118 3.13 0.02 -3.71
CA CYS A 118 3.41 1.12 -2.78
C CYS A 118 4.75 0.96 -2.05
N ALA A 119 5.16 -0.27 -1.68
CA ALA A 119 6.45 -0.50 -1.04
C ALA A 119 7.63 -0.23 -1.99
N LYS A 120 7.52 -0.64 -3.27
CA LYS A 120 8.51 -0.35 -4.31
C LYS A 120 8.62 1.16 -4.57
N GLN A 121 7.49 1.85 -4.64
CA GLN A 121 7.48 3.30 -4.86
C GLN A 121 8.09 4.04 -3.66
N ALA A 122 7.75 3.66 -2.43
CA ALA A 122 8.34 4.25 -1.23
C ALA A 122 9.87 4.09 -1.20
N GLU A 123 10.38 2.90 -1.54
CA GLU A 123 11.82 2.65 -1.66
C GLU A 123 12.48 3.52 -2.74
N TYR A 124 11.82 3.69 -3.90
CA TYR A 124 12.29 4.57 -4.97
C TYR A 124 12.35 6.03 -4.52
N ASP A 125 11.27 6.54 -3.91
CA ASP A 125 11.17 7.93 -3.43
C ASP A 125 12.23 8.24 -2.38
N PHE A 126 12.46 7.30 -1.46
CA PHE A 126 13.53 7.41 -0.46
C PHE A 126 14.92 7.45 -1.11
N ALA A 127 15.18 6.57 -2.09
CA ALA A 127 16.46 6.54 -2.81
C ALA A 127 16.69 7.81 -3.63
N GLU A 128 15.65 8.35 -4.27
CA GLU A 128 15.70 9.61 -5.03
C GLU A 128 16.06 10.77 -4.09
N LYS A 129 15.38 10.91 -2.95
CA LYS A 129 15.68 11.94 -1.93
C LYS A 129 17.12 11.85 -1.42
N MET A 130 17.60 10.63 -1.16
CA MET A 130 18.97 10.40 -0.69
C MET A 130 20.03 10.67 -1.78
N SER A 131 19.65 10.61 -3.06
CA SER A 131 20.54 10.99 -4.17
C SER A 131 20.60 12.51 -4.34
N LEU A 132 19.48 13.21 -4.18
CA LEU A 132 19.39 14.67 -4.27
C LEU A 132 20.15 15.36 -3.12
N SER A 133 20.09 14.83 -1.90
CA SER A 133 20.81 15.39 -0.74
C SER A 133 22.34 15.33 -0.91
N LYS A 134 22.85 14.35 -1.66
CA LYS A 134 24.28 14.20 -1.96
C LYS A 134 24.77 15.13 -3.08
N GLU A 135 23.90 15.60 -3.96
CA GLU A 135 24.25 16.55 -5.02
C GLU A 135 24.26 18.01 -4.52
N VAL A 136 23.39 18.36 -3.57
CA VAL A 136 23.33 19.72 -2.99
C VAL A 136 24.58 20.06 -2.15
N THR A 137 25.25 19.05 -1.59
CA THR A 137 26.48 19.23 -0.79
C THR A 137 27.75 19.38 -1.62
N VAL A 138 27.67 19.34 -2.96
CA VAL A 138 28.82 19.50 -3.87
C VAL A 138 28.64 20.73 -4.76
N LYS A 139 28.75 21.93 -4.19
CA LYS A 139 29.09 23.15 -4.95
C LYS A 139 30.17 23.96 -4.24
N PRO A 140 31.43 23.88 -4.70
CA PRO A 140 32.41 24.95 -4.51
C PRO A 140 32.48 25.83 -5.77
N THR A 141 32.45 27.14 -5.53
CA THR A 141 32.76 28.25 -6.44
C THR A 141 34.16 28.13 -7.07
N THR A 142 34.24 28.41 -8.37
CA THR A 142 35.44 28.61 -9.21
C THR A 142 36.15 29.95 -8.90
N PRO A 143 37.46 30.19 -9.22
CA PRO A 143 37.98 30.22 -10.61
C PRO A 143 39.46 29.85 -10.94
N LYS A 144 39.63 29.36 -12.18
CA LYS A 144 40.74 29.45 -13.18
C LYS A 144 42.22 29.20 -12.78
N ALA A 145 42.86 28.19 -13.41
CA ALA A 145 43.99 28.30 -14.35
C ALA A 145 44.46 26.91 -14.86
N SER A 146 44.93 26.83 -16.10
CA SER A 146 45.36 25.65 -16.88
C SER A 146 46.91 25.47 -16.87
N PRO A 147 47.54 24.56 -17.65
CA PRO A 147 47.35 23.09 -17.75
C PRO A 147 48.70 22.32 -17.68
N THR A 148 48.71 21.05 -17.23
CA THR A 148 49.82 20.13 -17.56
C THR A 148 49.36 18.68 -17.78
N LYS A 149 49.92 18.10 -18.85
CA LYS A 149 49.71 16.75 -19.39
C LYS A 149 50.30 15.67 -18.47
N LYS A 150 49.63 14.52 -18.33
CA LYS A 150 50.11 13.18 -18.80
C LYS A 150 49.27 12.02 -18.25
N ASP A 151 48.83 11.20 -19.20
CA ASP A 151 48.77 9.74 -19.21
C ASP A 151 47.90 8.88 -18.25
N LYS A 152 47.17 7.98 -18.94
CA LYS A 152 46.78 6.61 -18.56
C LYS A 152 45.72 6.43 -17.46
N GLN A 153 44.49 6.18 -17.90
CA GLN A 153 43.84 4.85 -17.86
C GLN A 153 42.36 4.99 -18.24
N LYS A 154 41.94 4.30 -19.30
CA LYS A 154 40.52 4.06 -19.60
C LYS A 154 39.92 3.14 -18.53
N LYS A 155 39.57 3.68 -17.37
CA LYS A 155 38.53 3.08 -16.52
C LYS A 155 37.19 3.41 -17.18
N LYS A 156 36.58 2.40 -17.83
CA LYS A 156 35.17 2.44 -18.21
C LYS A 156 34.37 2.71 -16.92
N LYS A 157 34.00 3.96 -16.69
CA LYS A 157 32.98 4.33 -15.69
C LYS A 157 31.72 3.57 -16.10
N ALA A 158 31.38 2.52 -15.35
CA ALA A 158 30.04 1.98 -15.38
C ALA A 158 29.11 3.15 -15.08
N LYS A 159 28.38 3.63 -16.10
CA LYS A 159 27.26 4.54 -15.89
C LYS A 159 26.34 3.81 -14.92
N LYS A 160 26.29 4.25 -13.65
CA LYS A 160 25.20 3.89 -12.75
C LYS A 160 23.92 4.16 -13.55
N LYS A 161 23.20 3.10 -13.92
CA LYS A 161 21.90 3.21 -14.55
C LYS A 161 21.09 4.11 -13.60
N LYS A 162 20.68 5.28 -14.08
CA LYS A 162 19.66 6.06 -13.38
C LYS A 162 18.49 5.10 -13.14
N PRO A 163 17.98 5.00 -11.90
CA PRO A 163 16.79 4.21 -11.68
C PRO A 163 15.72 4.74 -12.64
N THR A 164 15.13 3.84 -13.41
CA THR A 164 14.10 4.17 -14.39
C THR A 164 12.98 4.90 -13.63
N PRO A 165 12.51 6.08 -14.06
CA PRO A 165 11.46 6.77 -13.35
C PRO A 165 10.22 5.89 -13.33
N LEU A 166 9.84 5.41 -12.15
CA LEU A 166 8.50 4.87 -11.96
C LEU A 166 7.50 6.04 -12.12
N PRO A 167 6.36 5.83 -12.80
CA PRO A 167 5.39 6.89 -13.02
C PRO A 167 4.96 7.50 -11.68
N LYS A 168 5.11 8.82 -11.58
CA LYS A 168 4.93 9.59 -10.35
C LYS A 168 3.44 9.89 -10.14
N ALA A 169 2.72 8.93 -9.56
CA ALA A 169 1.49 9.11 -8.79
C ALA A 169 1.01 7.73 -8.32
N GLY A 170 1.39 7.32 -7.11
CA GLY A 170 1.02 6.03 -6.52
C GLY A 170 0.59 6.21 -5.06
N PRO A 171 -0.37 5.40 -4.55
CA PRO A 171 -1.06 5.67 -3.30
C PRO A 171 -0.14 5.57 -2.11
N TRP A 172 -0.18 6.61 -1.29
CA TRP A 172 0.39 6.60 0.03
C TRP A 172 -0.56 5.82 0.93
N VAL A 173 -0.37 4.50 1.08
CA VAL A 173 -1.09 3.75 2.11
C VAL A 173 -0.80 4.40 3.46
N VAL A 174 -1.79 5.09 3.99
CA VAL A 174 -1.76 5.75 5.30
C VAL A 174 -2.25 4.77 6.36
N LYS A 175 -3.33 4.04 6.06
CA LYS A 175 -3.91 3.04 6.97
C LYS A 175 -4.10 1.73 6.23
N LEU A 176 -3.49 0.67 6.74
CA LEU A 176 -3.72 -0.70 6.28
C LEU A 176 -4.13 -1.57 7.45
N HIS A 177 -5.37 -2.06 7.42
CA HIS A 177 -5.86 -3.01 8.39
C HIS A 177 -6.13 -4.33 7.69
N ALA A 178 -5.31 -5.33 7.99
CA ALA A 178 -5.33 -6.66 7.40
C ALA A 178 -5.23 -7.75 8.48
N ALA A 179 -5.93 -7.55 9.60
CA ALA A 179 -6.03 -8.54 10.66
C ALA A 179 -6.76 -9.81 10.18
N ASP A 180 -6.47 -10.95 10.80
CA ASP A 180 -7.17 -12.22 10.59
C ASP A 180 -7.29 -12.60 9.10
N ASN A 181 -6.17 -12.57 8.37
CA ASN A 181 -6.10 -12.83 6.93
C ASN A 181 -5.49 -14.19 6.58
N GLY A 182 -5.33 -15.09 7.54
CA GLY A 182 -4.86 -16.45 7.30
C GLY A 182 -3.40 -16.55 6.86
N PHE A 183 -2.50 -15.73 7.41
CA PHE A 183 -1.06 -15.92 7.20
C PHE A 183 -0.67 -17.31 7.73
N GLN A 184 -0.13 -18.18 6.87
CA GLN A 184 0.34 -19.51 7.27
C GLN A 184 1.81 -19.66 6.85
N LEU A 185 2.69 -19.97 7.80
CA LEU A 185 4.14 -20.16 7.56
C LEU A 185 4.46 -21.33 6.62
N GLN A 186 3.59 -22.33 6.58
CA GLN A 186 3.69 -23.45 5.65
C GLN A 186 2.48 -23.39 4.74
N ASN A 187 2.67 -22.88 3.53
CA ASN A 187 1.67 -22.92 2.49
C ASN A 187 1.94 -24.17 1.63
N PRO A 188 1.23 -25.30 1.83
CA PRO A 188 1.45 -26.51 1.02
C PRO A 188 1.12 -26.31 -0.48
N GLY A 189 0.56 -25.16 -0.86
CA GLY A 189 0.19 -24.80 -2.24
C GLY A 189 1.24 -24.02 -3.04
N GLY A 190 2.48 -23.84 -2.55
CA GLY A 190 3.56 -23.23 -3.34
C GLY A 190 3.44 -21.71 -3.61
N GLY A 191 2.65 -20.99 -2.81
CA GLY A 191 2.58 -19.53 -2.80
C GLY A 191 3.83 -18.85 -2.24
N ALA A 192 3.91 -17.53 -2.32
CA ALA A 192 4.99 -16.74 -1.74
C ALA A 192 5.06 -16.95 -0.22
N ASN A 193 6.28 -16.88 0.33
CA ASN A 193 6.48 -17.13 1.74
C ASN A 193 5.93 -15.94 2.56
N VAL A 194 5.36 -16.19 3.74
CA VAL A 194 5.07 -15.16 4.76
C VAL A 194 6.25 -14.19 4.91
N ILE A 195 7.48 -14.71 4.87
CA ILE A 195 8.70 -13.89 4.93
C ILE A 195 8.78 -12.87 3.78
N ASP A 196 8.41 -13.23 2.55
CA ASP A 196 8.44 -12.30 1.40
C ASP A 196 7.40 -11.19 1.56
N CYS A 197 6.21 -11.52 2.07
CA CYS A 197 5.20 -10.53 2.46
C CYS A 197 5.77 -9.57 3.52
N MET A 198 6.38 -10.12 4.57
CA MET A 198 7.00 -9.31 5.64
C MET A 198 8.14 -8.44 5.12
N GLN A 199 8.88 -8.84 4.08
CA GLN A 199 9.90 -8.00 3.46
C GLN A 199 9.30 -6.77 2.80
N HIS A 200 8.16 -6.91 2.10
CA HIS A 200 7.47 -5.78 1.49
C HIS A 200 6.86 -4.85 2.55
N ILE A 201 6.26 -5.41 3.61
CA ILE A 201 5.76 -4.64 4.75
C ILE A 201 6.90 -3.88 5.43
N ARG A 202 8.06 -4.52 5.64
CA ARG A 202 9.26 -3.85 6.17
C ARG A 202 9.67 -2.67 5.31
N LYS A 203 9.74 -2.84 3.97
CA LYS A 203 10.06 -1.73 3.06
C LYS A 203 9.06 -0.59 3.19
N LEU A 204 7.77 -0.91 3.27
CA LEU A 204 6.71 0.07 3.48
C LEU A 204 6.90 0.84 4.80
N ILE A 205 7.17 0.15 5.91
CA ILE A 205 7.42 0.77 7.22
C ILE A 205 8.68 1.64 7.20
N VAL A 206 9.77 1.19 6.60
CA VAL A 206 11.04 1.95 6.63
C VAL A 206 10.98 3.17 5.70
N PHE A 207 10.43 3.02 4.51
CA PHE A 207 10.56 4.03 3.45
C PHE A 207 9.32 4.91 3.25
N SER A 208 8.13 4.50 3.67
CA SER A 208 6.92 5.32 3.51
C SER A 208 6.85 6.43 4.55
N GLU A 209 6.83 7.68 4.11
CA GLU A 209 6.62 8.84 5.00
C GLU A 209 5.17 8.99 5.47
N TYR A 210 4.24 8.28 4.84
CA TYR A 210 2.80 8.49 5.02
C TYR A 210 2.11 7.39 5.81
N LEU A 211 2.70 6.20 5.93
CA LEU A 211 2.13 5.13 6.74
C LEU A 211 1.94 5.62 8.18
N ARG A 212 0.71 5.50 8.70
CA ARG A 212 0.31 5.89 10.06
C ARG A 212 -0.21 4.70 10.86
N GLU A 213 -1.01 3.84 10.22
CA GLU A 213 -1.63 2.70 10.88
C GLU A 213 -1.37 1.41 10.09
N LEU A 214 -0.93 0.38 10.79
CA LEU A 214 -0.74 -0.96 10.26
C LEU A 214 -1.29 -1.95 11.29
N ASN A 215 -2.33 -2.69 10.93
CA ASN A 215 -2.89 -3.74 11.75
C ASN A 215 -2.72 -5.09 11.02
N LEU A 216 -1.95 -5.99 11.64
CA LEU A 216 -1.71 -7.35 11.18
C LEU A 216 -2.10 -8.38 12.25
N TYR A 217 -2.96 -8.01 13.19
CA TYR A 217 -3.40 -8.88 14.28
C TYR A 217 -3.96 -10.22 13.76
N GLY A 218 -3.83 -11.30 14.55
CA GLY A 218 -4.42 -12.60 14.19
C GLY A 218 -3.80 -13.30 12.97
N ASN A 219 -2.62 -12.86 12.53
CA ASN A 219 -1.86 -13.48 11.46
C ASN A 219 -0.62 -14.20 12.00
N HIS A 220 -0.31 -15.40 11.49
CA HIS A 220 0.93 -16.11 11.86
C HIS A 220 2.14 -15.58 11.07
N ILE A 221 2.69 -14.45 11.50
CA ILE A 221 3.91 -13.85 10.93
C ILE A 221 5.21 -14.56 11.33
N GLY A 222 5.18 -15.30 12.45
CA GLY A 222 6.32 -16.02 13.03
C GLY A 222 7.42 -15.11 13.60
N ASN A 223 8.38 -15.72 14.32
CA ASN A 223 9.45 -14.99 15.02
C ASN A 223 10.26 -14.07 14.10
N LEU A 224 10.61 -14.56 12.90
CA LEU A 224 11.35 -13.77 11.92
C LEU A 224 10.52 -12.58 11.41
N GLY A 225 9.23 -12.77 11.15
CA GLY A 225 8.32 -11.69 10.77
C GLY A 225 8.20 -10.63 11.88
N SER A 226 8.05 -11.06 13.13
CA SER A 226 8.04 -10.18 14.30
C SER A 226 9.35 -9.40 14.45
N GLN A 227 10.50 -10.05 14.28
CA GLN A 227 11.81 -9.41 14.30
C GLN A 227 11.94 -8.36 13.18
N MET A 228 11.49 -8.66 11.96
CA MET A 228 11.51 -7.72 10.84
C MET A 228 10.66 -6.48 11.12
N LEU A 229 9.49 -6.64 11.75
CA LEU A 229 8.67 -5.51 12.19
C LEU A 229 9.43 -4.67 13.21
N LEU A 230 9.98 -5.27 14.27
CA LEU A 230 10.74 -4.56 15.29
C LEU A 230 11.91 -3.76 14.71
N GLU A 231 12.75 -4.40 13.88
CA GLU A 231 13.89 -3.76 13.23
C GLU A 231 13.46 -2.62 12.30
N SER A 232 12.36 -2.80 11.55
CA SER A 232 11.83 -1.77 10.66
C SER A 232 11.36 -0.53 11.43
N LEU A 233 10.74 -0.73 12.59
CA LEU A 233 10.28 0.34 13.46
C LEU A 233 11.45 1.09 14.12
N GLN A 234 12.44 0.36 14.61
CA GLN A 234 13.67 0.95 15.13
C GLN A 234 14.41 1.75 14.06
N ALA A 235 14.48 1.26 12.82
CA ALA A 235 15.08 1.98 11.71
C ALA A 235 14.30 3.26 11.39
N ARG A 236 12.97 3.20 11.35
CA ARG A 236 12.09 4.37 11.15
C ARG A 236 12.27 5.41 12.25
N GLN A 237 12.39 4.97 13.51
CA GLN A 237 12.64 5.84 14.66
C GLN A 237 14.01 6.55 14.57
N LYS A 238 15.09 5.78 14.30
CA LYS A 238 16.46 6.32 14.18
C LYS A 238 16.63 7.26 12.99
N GLY A 239 15.85 7.07 11.92
CA GLY A 239 15.90 7.87 10.70
C GLY A 239 15.32 9.29 10.80
N SER A 240 14.65 9.65 11.91
CA SER A 240 14.07 10.99 12.16
C SER A 240 13.24 11.56 10.99
N CYS A 241 12.04 11.01 10.78
CA CYS A 241 10.88 11.78 10.33
C CYS A 241 9.83 11.76 11.44
N LEU A 242 9.80 12.82 12.24
CA LEU A 242 8.81 13.08 13.28
C LEU A 242 7.41 13.11 12.66
N LEU A 243 6.60 12.07 12.87
CA LEU A 243 5.15 12.19 13.01
C LEU A 243 4.66 11.04 13.89
N ASN A 244 3.86 11.37 14.90
CA ASN A 244 3.12 10.46 15.79
C ASN A 244 2.53 9.29 15.02
N THR A 245 3.27 8.21 14.91
CA THR A 245 2.82 6.97 14.27
C THR A 245 2.42 6.08 15.43
N GLU A 246 1.17 6.21 15.88
CA GLU A 246 0.57 5.26 16.78
C GLU A 246 0.31 3.98 15.99
N ILE A 247 1.33 3.12 15.87
CA ILE A 247 1.14 1.76 15.35
C ILE A 247 0.45 0.97 16.46
N PHE A 248 -0.85 1.21 16.59
CA PHE A 248 -1.76 0.39 17.37
C PHE A 248 -1.91 -0.95 16.64
N SER A 249 -1.01 -1.88 16.95
CA SER A 249 -1.32 -3.31 17.16
C SER A 249 -0.07 -4.18 17.00
N ILE A 250 0.99 -3.84 17.74
CA ILE A 250 2.06 -4.80 18.07
C ILE A 250 2.09 -5.09 19.59
N TYR A 251 1.29 -4.40 20.39
CA TYR A 251 1.46 -4.39 21.85
C TYR A 251 0.86 -5.56 22.63
N HIS A 252 0.09 -6.48 22.02
CA HIS A 252 -0.45 -7.61 22.79
C HIS A 252 0.20 -8.97 22.49
N SER A 253 0.69 -9.22 21.27
CA SER A 253 1.34 -10.51 20.98
C SER A 253 2.83 -10.53 21.33
N LEU A 254 3.54 -9.39 21.25
CA LEU A 254 4.99 -9.34 21.52
C LEU A 254 5.33 -9.27 23.02
N PHE A 255 4.38 -8.88 23.88
CA PHE A 255 4.63 -8.81 25.33
C PHE A 255 4.45 -10.17 26.04
N LEU A 256 3.74 -11.12 25.43
CA LEU A 256 3.51 -12.44 26.04
C LEU A 256 4.52 -13.51 25.59
N GLU A 257 5.11 -13.42 24.40
CA GLU A 257 6.11 -14.40 23.93
C GLU A 257 7.57 -14.04 24.25
N ILE A 258 7.84 -12.85 24.83
CA ILE A 258 9.18 -12.46 25.31
C ILE A 258 9.33 -12.66 26.83
N ILE A 259 8.24 -13.02 27.54
CA ILE A 259 8.24 -13.21 29.01
C ILE A 259 7.92 -14.67 29.45
N PHE A 260 7.86 -15.64 28.54
CA PHE A 260 7.85 -17.07 28.92
C PHE A 260 8.75 -17.91 28.02
#